data_AF-A0A0A7RCK3-F1
#
_entry.id   AF-A0A0A7RCK3-F1
#
_cell.length_a   1.000
_cell.length_b   1.000
_cell.length_c   1.000
_cell.angle_alpha   90.00
_cell.angle_beta   90.00
_cell.angle_gamma   90.00
#
_symmetry.space_group_name_H-M   'P 1'
#
loop_
_entity.id
_entity.type
_entity.pdbx_description
1 polymer ?
#
loop_
_entity_poly.entity_id
_entity_poly.type
_entity_poly.pdbx_seq_one_letter_code
_entity_poly.pdbx_strand_id
1 'polypeptide(L)'
;LGEIALGKNIRMGFITWEGYNYEDAMLISEELVREDVFTSMHIEEYECEARDTKLGPEEITRDIPNVSEDALKDIDDRGIIRIGAEVRSGDIL
;
A
#
# COMPACT_ATOMS: atom_id res chain seq x y z
N LEU A 1 20.50 -11.62 24.60
CA LEU A 1 19.06 -11.93 24.49
C LEU A 1 18.36 -10.62 24.21
N GLY A 2 17.43 -10.58 23.26
CA GLY A 2 16.63 -9.39 22.95
C GLY A 2 15.36 -9.32 23.79
N GLU A 3 14.77 -8.13 23.90
CA GLU A 3 13.49 -7.87 24.56
C GLU A 3 12.40 -7.51 23.54
N ILE A 4 11.14 -7.69 23.92
CA ILE A 4 9.99 -7.32 23.08
C ILE A 4 9.87 -5.79 23.00
N ALA A 5 9.75 -5.25 21.79
CA ALA A 5 9.52 -3.83 21.54
C ALA A 5 8.39 -3.63 20.52
N LEU A 6 7.15 -3.46 21.01
CA LEU A 6 5.95 -3.29 20.16
C LEU A 6 5.75 -1.85 19.67
N GLY A 7 6.59 -0.92 20.11
CA GLY A 7 6.48 0.51 19.79
C GLY A 7 7.75 1.27 20.13
N LYS A 8 7.63 2.59 20.27
CA LYS A 8 8.75 3.50 20.59
C LYS A 8 8.45 4.33 21.83
N ASN A 9 9.49 4.59 22.60
CA ASN A 9 9.42 5.58 23.69
C ASN A 9 9.49 6.98 23.08
N ILE A 10 8.58 7.87 23.48
CA ILE A 10 8.54 9.26 23.01
C ILE A 10 8.42 10.22 24.20
N ARG A 11 8.80 11.49 24.00
CA ARG A 11 8.55 12.56 24.98
C ARG A 11 7.10 12.99 24.88
N MET A 12 6.41 13.04 26.02
CA MET A 12 4.99 13.40 26.10
C MET A 12 4.78 14.61 27.00
N GLY A 13 3.87 15.51 26.60
CA GLY A 13 3.42 16.65 27.39
C GLY A 13 1.93 16.54 27.71
N PHE A 14 1.56 16.76 28.97
CA PHE A 14 0.17 16.75 29.44
C PHE A 14 -0.32 18.19 29.59
N ILE A 15 -0.78 18.78 28.49
CA ILE A 15 -1.28 20.17 28.43
C ILE A 15 -2.50 20.25 27.52
N THR A 16 -3.34 21.25 27.69
CA THR A 16 -4.34 21.62 26.67
C THR A 16 -3.67 22.48 25.61
N TRP A 17 -3.97 22.24 24.33
CA TRP A 17 -3.39 23.01 23.23
C TRP A 17 -4.45 23.41 22.21
N GLU A 18 -4.90 24.67 22.31
CA GLU A 18 -5.80 25.33 21.35
C GLU A 18 -7.06 24.53 20.95
N GLY A 19 -7.50 23.58 21.79
CA GLY A 19 -8.64 22.70 21.52
C GLY A 19 -8.35 21.53 20.57
N TYR A 20 -7.14 21.40 20.01
CA TYR A 20 -6.78 20.30 19.12
C TYR A 20 -6.71 18.95 19.82
N ASN A 21 -6.51 18.94 21.13
CA ASN A 21 -6.56 17.74 21.97
C ASN A 21 -7.87 17.63 22.77
N TYR A 22 -8.97 18.11 22.21
CA TYR A 22 -10.30 17.95 22.80
C TYR A 22 -10.73 16.48 22.79
N GLU A 23 -11.41 16.05 23.86
CA GLU A 23 -11.77 14.65 24.11
C GLU A 23 -10.55 13.72 24.04
N ASP A 24 -10.53 12.78 23.09
CA ASP A 24 -9.50 11.74 22.96
C ASP A 24 -8.49 12.05 21.84
N ALA A 25 -8.49 13.28 21.30
CA ALA A 25 -7.57 13.67 20.25
C ALA A 25 -6.14 13.86 20.77
N MET A 26 -5.16 13.41 19.99
CA MET A 26 -3.73 13.60 20.27
C MET A 26 -3.06 14.45 19.20
N LEU A 27 -2.17 15.33 19.63
CA LEU A 27 -1.25 16.04 18.76
C LEU A 27 0.07 15.27 18.68
N ILE A 28 0.62 15.17 17.47
CA ILE A 28 1.94 14.56 17.23
C ILE A 28 2.89 15.60 16.65
N SER A 29 4.16 15.52 17.02
CA SER A 29 5.22 16.34 16.40
C SER A 29 5.51 15.83 15.00
N GLU A 30 5.68 16.74 14.03
CA GLU A 30 6.14 16.41 12.68
C GLU A 30 7.52 15.73 12.68
N GLU A 31 8.34 15.98 13.71
CA GLU A 31 9.62 15.31 13.94
C GLU A 31 9.48 13.78 13.95
N LEU A 32 8.40 13.25 14.53
CA LEU A 32 8.15 11.81 14.60
C LEU A 32 7.93 11.17 13.21
N VAL A 33 7.43 11.96 12.25
CA VAL A 33 7.27 11.54 10.86
C VAL A 33 8.61 11.62 10.13
N ARG A 34 9.36 12.71 10.32
CA ARG A 34 10.67 12.91 9.66
C ARG A 34 11.72 11.87 10.07
N GLU A 35 11.59 11.31 11.29
CA GLU A 35 12.49 10.30 11.82
C GLU A 35 11.96 8.86 11.70
N ASP A 36 10.86 8.63 10.96
CA ASP A 36 10.26 7.30 10.78
C ASP A 36 9.96 6.56 12.10
N VAL A 37 9.61 7.29 13.18
CA VAL A 37 9.45 6.72 14.53
C VAL A 37 8.30 5.71 14.56
N PHE A 38 7.18 6.04 13.89
CA PHE A 38 5.98 5.22 13.83
C PHE A 38 5.70 4.69 12.42
N THR A 39 6.75 4.26 11.71
CA THR A 39 6.64 3.64 10.37
C THR A 39 6.42 2.13 10.50
N SER A 40 5.46 1.59 9.73
CA SER A 40 5.14 0.16 9.68
C SER A 40 5.04 -0.34 8.24
N MET A 41 5.27 -1.63 8.03
CA MET A 41 5.12 -2.30 6.73
C MET A 41 3.91 -3.22 6.76
N HIS A 42 3.10 -3.15 5.71
CA HIS A 42 1.92 -4.00 5.50
C HIS A 42 2.06 -4.69 4.15
N ILE A 43 1.62 -5.93 4.06
CA ILE A 43 1.64 -6.74 2.84
C ILE A 43 0.22 -7.22 2.59
N GLU A 44 -0.26 -7.02 1.37
CA GLU A 44 -1.56 -7.49 0.89
C GLU A 44 -1.35 -8.46 -0.28
N GLU A 45 -2.24 -9.43 -0.40
CA GLU A 45 -2.23 -10.46 -1.45
C GLU A 45 -3.48 -10.33 -2.32
N TYR A 46 -3.28 -10.30 -3.63
CA TYR A 46 -4.33 -10.22 -4.64
C TYR A 46 -4.20 -11.42 -5.57
N GLU A 47 -5.29 -12.18 -5.74
CA GLU A 47 -5.32 -13.39 -6.55
C GLU A 47 -6.28 -13.24 -7.75
N CYS A 48 -5.89 -13.79 -8.90
CA CYS A 48 -6.69 -13.87 -10.11
C CYS A 48 -6.45 -15.22 -10.80
N GLU A 49 -7.49 -15.79 -11.40
CA GLU A 49 -7.41 -17.03 -12.18
C GLU A 49 -8.16 -16.89 -13.50
N ALA A 50 -7.57 -17.40 -14.59
CA ALA A 50 -8.25 -17.55 -15.86
C ALA A 50 -9.09 -18.84 -15.87
N ARG A 51 -10.35 -18.76 -16.28
CA ARG A 51 -11.28 -19.89 -16.27
C ARG A 51 -11.75 -20.28 -17.66
N ASP A 52 -12.06 -21.58 -17.81
CA ASP A 52 -12.78 -22.08 -18.97
C ASP A 52 -14.26 -21.69 -18.90
N THR A 53 -14.72 -20.91 -19.88
CA THR A 53 -16.13 -20.54 -20.00
C THR A 53 -16.79 -21.23 -21.19
N LYS A 54 -18.13 -21.19 -21.25
CA LYS A 54 -18.88 -21.71 -22.41
C LYS A 54 -18.59 -20.96 -23.72
N LEU A 55 -18.09 -19.72 -23.63
CA LEU A 55 -17.78 -18.88 -24.78
C LEU A 55 -16.32 -19.04 -25.23
N GLY A 56 -15.49 -19.70 -24.41
CA GLY A 56 -14.07 -19.90 -24.63
C GLY A 56 -13.28 -19.82 -23.31
N PRO A 57 -12.01 -20.26 -23.32
CA PRO A 57 -11.09 -20.02 -22.21
C PRO A 57 -10.80 -18.52 -22.04
N GLU A 58 -10.71 -18.06 -20.80
CA GLU A 58 -10.08 -16.78 -20.48
C GLU A 58 -8.55 -16.90 -20.60
N GLU A 59 -7.88 -15.78 -20.92
CA GLU A 59 -6.43 -15.74 -21.07
C GLU A 59 -5.86 -14.57 -20.24
N ILE A 60 -4.79 -14.84 -19.48
CA ILE A 60 -3.97 -13.79 -18.87
C ILE A 60 -2.97 -13.34 -19.93
N THR A 61 -3.07 -12.09 -20.35
CA THR A 61 -2.25 -11.54 -21.42
C THR A 61 -2.07 -10.03 -21.25
N ARG A 62 -0.98 -9.51 -21.83
CA ARG A 62 -0.74 -8.07 -21.97
C ARG A 62 -1.60 -7.43 -23.07
N ASP A 63 -2.16 -8.22 -23.98
CA ASP A 63 -3.01 -7.74 -25.07
C ASP A 63 -4.42 -7.39 -24.57
N ILE A 64 -4.54 -6.24 -23.91
CA ILE A 64 -5.79 -5.77 -23.27
C ILE A 64 -6.47 -4.72 -24.16
N PRO A 65 -7.69 -4.97 -24.66
CA PRO A 65 -8.37 -4.03 -25.54
C PRO A 65 -8.79 -2.77 -24.80
N ASN A 66 -8.72 -1.62 -25.48
CA ASN A 66 -9.10 -0.29 -24.97
C ASN A 66 -8.26 0.22 -23.78
N VAL A 67 -7.07 -0.33 -23.54
CA VAL A 67 -6.12 0.14 -22.53
C VAL A 67 -4.97 0.88 -23.21
N SER A 68 -4.48 1.97 -22.59
CA SER A 68 -3.34 2.72 -23.11
C SER A 68 -2.02 2.02 -22.80
N GLU A 69 -1.01 2.23 -23.65
CA GLU A 69 0.36 1.73 -23.41
C GLU A 69 0.92 2.20 -22.06
N ASP A 70 0.59 3.42 -21.64
CA ASP A 70 1.01 3.98 -20.36
C ASP A 70 0.49 3.15 -19.16
N ALA A 71 -0.70 2.56 -19.27
CA ALA A 71 -1.27 1.70 -18.23
C ALA A 71 -0.64 0.29 -18.25
N LEU A 72 -0.05 -0.13 -19.37
CA LEU A 72 0.62 -1.42 -19.53
C LEU A 72 2.13 -1.33 -19.32
N LYS A 73 2.66 -0.16 -18.98
CA LYS A 73 4.11 0.11 -18.88
C LYS A 73 4.85 -0.83 -17.92
N ASP A 74 4.17 -1.30 -16.88
CA ASP A 74 4.74 -2.17 -15.84
C ASP A 74 4.31 -3.64 -15.98
N ILE A 75 3.44 -3.96 -16.95
CA ILE A 75 3.00 -5.32 -17.26
C ILE A 75 4.04 -5.99 -18.16
N ASP A 76 4.45 -7.21 -17.83
CA ASP A 76 5.39 -8.00 -18.62
C ASP A 76 4.69 -8.71 -19.80
N ASP A 77 5.48 -9.41 -20.63
CA ASP A 77 4.95 -10.10 -21.82
C ASP A 77 3.97 -11.24 -21.49
N ARG A 78 3.87 -11.66 -20.22
CA ARG A 78 2.95 -12.69 -19.73
C ARG A 78 1.66 -12.10 -19.16
N GLY A 79 1.48 -10.77 -19.20
CA GLY A 79 0.33 -10.11 -18.61
C GLY A 79 0.41 -9.96 -17.08
N ILE A 80 1.62 -10.01 -16.50
CA ILE A 80 1.84 -9.90 -15.05
C ILE A 80 2.65 -8.64 -14.74
N ILE A 81 2.28 -7.91 -13.69
CA ILE A 81 3.07 -6.77 -13.24
C ILE A 81 4.47 -7.20 -12.79
N ARG A 82 5.48 -6.40 -13.17
CA ARG A 82 6.86 -6.65 -12.74
C ARG A 82 7.03 -6.43 -11.23
N ILE A 83 7.92 -7.22 -10.63
CA ILE A 83 8.34 -7.02 -9.24
C ILE A 83 9.04 -5.66 -9.09
N GLY A 84 8.67 -4.92 -8.03
CA GLY A 84 9.21 -3.58 -7.76
C GLY A 84 8.57 -2.47 -8.61
N ALA A 85 7.40 -2.70 -9.19
CA ALA A 85 6.56 -1.63 -9.71
C ALA A 85 5.88 -0.88 -8.55
N GLU A 86 5.77 0.45 -8.67
CA GLU A 86 4.94 1.26 -7.77
C GLU A 86 3.54 1.31 -8.37
N VAL A 87 2.54 0.91 -7.59
CA VAL A 87 1.14 0.85 -8.02
C VAL A 87 0.25 1.76 -7.20
N ARG A 88 -0.83 2.21 -7.81
CA ARG A 88 -1.90 3.00 -7.20
C ARG A 88 -3.24 2.33 -7.43
N SER A 89 -4.24 2.82 -6.72
CA SER A 89 -5.62 2.38 -6.92
C SER A 89 -6.03 2.53 -8.39
N GLY A 90 -6.42 1.42 -9.01
CA GLY A 90 -6.87 1.36 -10.40
C GLY A 90 -5.81 0.89 -11.40
N ASP A 91 -4.56 0.70 -10.97
CA ASP A 91 -3.52 0.10 -11.81
C ASP A 91 -3.78 -1.40 -12.02
N ILE A 92 -3.29 -1.93 -13.15
CA ILE A 92 -3.38 -3.34 -13.50
C ILE A 92 -2.22 -4.09 -12.83
N LEU A 93 -2.50 -5.24 -12.21
CA LEU A 93 -1.54 -6.12 -11.54
C LEU A 93 -1.26 -7.37 -12.38
#